data_AF-A0A7H9CJH4-F1
#
_entry.id   AF-A0A7H9CJH4-F1
#
_cell.length_a   1.000
_cell.length_b   1.000
_cell.length_c   1.000
_cell.angle_alpha   90.00
_cell.angle_beta   90.00
_cell.angle_gamma   90.00
#
_symmetry.space_group_name_H-M   'P 1'
#
loop_
_entity.id
_entity.type
_entity.pdbx_description
1 polymer ?
#
loop_
_entity_poly.entity_id
_entity_poly.type
_entity_poly.pdbx_seq_one_letter_code
_entity_poly.pdbx_strand_id
1 'polypeptide(L)'
;MQLDDYTKSVLSDEKLLRSKLLIYFKKPEAVEYYAKTAILAFNAGEQKELKKVRDWSWWGFFYGGIFLWYRKSSEACIFFTSSLFFGFLFALSTANANAREQLVLFVFGICVSLLIANHLGKYSKFYIIEEFIYNLKRSNGDDALLATYGETNTFALIFGVIVSPVLIPGGIFLLSFPFLVILSVIIQRLATS
;
A
#
# COMPACT_ATOMS: atom_id res chain seq x y z
N MET A 1 17.95 2.43 4.46
CA MET A 1 18.56 1.17 3.96
C MET A 1 19.92 1.51 3.36
N GLN A 2 21.04 1.01 3.92
CA GLN A 2 22.36 1.24 3.35
C GLN A 2 22.50 0.56 1.98
N LEU A 3 23.15 1.21 1.02
CA LEU A 3 23.32 0.70 -0.34
C LEU A 3 24.70 0.07 -0.50
N ASP A 4 24.75 -1.13 -1.10
CA ASP A 4 26.00 -1.71 -1.59
C ASP A 4 26.41 -1.05 -2.90
N ASP A 5 27.64 -1.31 -3.32
CA ASP A 5 28.26 -0.65 -4.47
C ASP A 5 27.56 -1.00 -5.79
N TYR A 6 27.05 -2.23 -5.92
CA TYR A 6 26.23 -2.62 -7.06
C TYR A 6 24.97 -1.77 -7.16
N THR A 7 24.20 -1.67 -6.08
CA THR A 7 22.97 -0.89 -6.05
C THR A 7 23.23 0.60 -6.30
N LYS A 8 24.31 1.15 -5.74
CA LYS A 8 24.73 2.53 -6.01
C LYS A 8 25.04 2.73 -7.49
N SER A 9 25.73 1.78 -8.13
CA SER A 9 26.04 1.88 -9.57
C SER A 9 24.77 1.91 -10.42
N VAL A 10 23.77 1.09 -10.08
CA VAL A 10 22.47 1.07 -10.77
C VAL A 10 21.70 2.36 -10.55
N LEU A 11 21.67 2.89 -9.32
CA LEU A 11 20.95 4.13 -9.00
C LEU A 11 21.63 5.40 -9.54
N SER A 12 22.96 5.38 -9.69
CA SER A 12 23.72 6.52 -10.22
C SER A 12 23.61 6.65 -11.74
N ASP A 13 23.43 5.53 -12.44
CA ASP A 13 23.16 5.53 -13.88
C ASP A 13 21.65 5.44 -14.15
N GLU A 14 21.06 6.58 -14.49
CA GLU A 14 19.66 6.73 -14.84
C GLU A 14 19.16 5.80 -15.96
N LYS A 15 20.02 5.44 -16.93
CA LYS A 15 19.65 4.51 -18.01
C LYS A 15 19.65 3.08 -17.49
N LEU A 16 20.67 2.74 -16.70
CA LEU A 16 20.76 1.42 -16.08
C LEU A 16 19.61 1.18 -15.11
N LEU A 17 19.26 2.17 -14.28
CA LEU A 17 18.10 2.12 -13.39
C LEU A 17 16.81 1.80 -14.16
N ARG A 18 16.54 2.54 -15.24
CA ARG A 18 15.34 2.32 -16.06
C ARG A 18 15.33 0.94 -16.70
N SER A 19 16.49 0.45 -17.15
CA SER A 19 16.65 -0.91 -17.67
C SER A 19 16.30 -1.96 -16.60
N LYS A 20 16.85 -1.85 -15.38
CA LYS A 20 16.56 -2.79 -14.29
C LYS A 20 15.10 -2.71 -13.83
N LEU A 21 14.52 -1.52 -13.79
CA LEU A 21 13.09 -1.33 -13.49
C LEU A 21 12.20 -1.92 -14.58
N LEU A 22 12.61 -1.87 -15.85
CA LEU A 22 11.88 -2.50 -16.96
C LEU A 22 11.88 -4.02 -16.82
N ILE A 23 13.04 -4.61 -16.50
CA ILE A 23 13.19 -6.04 -16.22
C ILE A 23 12.29 -6.46 -15.05
N TYR A 24 12.30 -5.66 -13.98
CA TYR A 24 11.49 -5.93 -12.79
C TYR A 24 9.99 -5.79 -13.09
N PHE A 25 9.52 -4.63 -13.52
CA PHE A 25 8.08 -4.37 -13.66
C PHE A 25 7.45 -4.94 -14.92
N LYS A 26 8.24 -5.32 -15.94
CA LYS A 26 7.79 -5.84 -17.23
C LYS A 26 6.80 -4.92 -17.98
N LYS A 27 6.71 -3.64 -17.58
CA LYS A 27 5.76 -2.65 -18.11
C LYS A 27 6.46 -1.29 -18.25
N PRO A 28 6.60 -0.74 -19.48
CA PRO A 28 7.32 0.51 -19.71
C PRO A 28 6.65 1.71 -19.01
N GLU A 29 5.32 1.73 -18.95
CA GLU A 29 4.55 2.80 -18.29
C GLU A 29 4.88 2.94 -16.80
N ALA A 30 5.20 1.83 -16.14
CA ALA A 30 5.56 1.84 -14.73
C ALA A 30 6.99 2.37 -14.52
N VAL A 31 7.90 2.14 -15.47
CA VAL A 31 9.32 2.45 -15.30
C VAL A 31 9.54 3.91 -14.94
N GLU A 32 9.00 4.84 -15.74
CA GLU A 32 9.21 6.27 -15.48
C GLU A 32 8.53 6.73 -14.19
N TYR A 33 7.36 6.14 -13.90
CA TYR A 33 6.60 6.45 -12.69
C TYR A 33 7.37 6.15 -11.40
N TYR A 34 8.14 5.05 -11.39
CA TYR A 34 8.93 4.62 -10.23
C TYR A 34 10.39 5.11 -10.28
N ALA A 35 10.98 5.27 -11.47
CA ALA A 35 12.34 5.81 -11.64
C ALA A 35 12.47 7.19 -11.00
N LYS A 36 11.47 8.07 -11.21
CA LYS A 36 11.41 9.39 -10.57
C LYS A 36 11.49 9.28 -9.04
N THR A 37 10.71 8.39 -8.44
CA THR A 37 10.71 8.21 -6.98
C THR A 37 12.05 7.66 -6.47
N ALA A 38 12.65 6.72 -7.19
CA ALA A 38 13.95 6.15 -6.84
C ALA A 38 15.06 7.20 -6.85
N ILE A 39 15.12 8.04 -7.90
CA ILE A 39 16.09 9.13 -8.01
C ILE A 39 15.89 10.14 -6.88
N LEU A 40 14.64 10.53 -6.58
CA LEU A 40 14.34 11.42 -5.46
C LEU A 40 14.79 10.83 -4.12
N ALA A 41 14.53 9.55 -3.88
CA ALA A 41 14.91 8.85 -2.66
C ALA A 41 16.42 8.73 -2.49
N PHE A 42 17.14 8.45 -3.58
CA PHE A 42 18.59 8.31 -3.62
C PHE A 42 19.29 9.66 -3.39
N ASN A 43 18.82 10.72 -4.06
CA ASN A 43 19.35 12.07 -3.86
C ASN A 43 19.06 12.60 -2.45
N ALA A 44 17.87 12.31 -1.91
CA ALA A 44 17.50 12.71 -0.54
C ALA A 44 18.34 12.00 0.54
N GLY A 45 18.88 10.81 0.24
CA GLY A 45 19.80 10.07 1.11
C GLY A 45 21.27 10.28 0.78
N GLU A 46 21.61 11.40 0.12
CA GLU A 46 22.98 11.78 -0.25
C GLU A 46 23.74 10.68 -1.00
N GLN A 47 23.04 9.87 -1.80
CA GLN A 47 23.60 8.77 -2.57
C GLN A 47 24.25 7.63 -1.74
N LYS A 48 24.08 7.66 -0.42
CA LYS A 48 24.60 6.63 0.51
C LYS A 48 23.51 5.65 0.92
N GLU A 49 22.29 6.13 1.04
CA GLU A 49 21.12 5.36 1.40
C GLU A 49 19.87 5.81 0.65
N LEU A 50 18.82 5.00 0.74
CA LEU A 50 17.48 5.45 0.33
C LEU A 50 16.79 6.11 1.51
N LYS A 51 16.47 7.40 1.35
CA LYS A 51 15.67 8.15 2.31
C LYS A 51 14.21 8.14 1.90
N LYS A 52 13.32 8.00 2.88
CA LYS A 52 11.88 8.06 2.66
C LYS A 52 11.47 9.41 2.08
N VAL A 53 10.95 9.39 0.87
CA VAL A 53 10.47 10.59 0.15
C VAL A 53 8.97 10.55 -0.04
N ARG A 54 8.38 11.74 -0.09
CA ARG A 54 6.95 11.93 -0.37
C ARG A 54 6.77 12.10 -1.87
N ASP A 55 6.13 11.14 -2.51
CA ASP A 55 5.74 11.21 -3.93
C ASP A 55 4.34 10.62 -4.13
N TRP A 56 3.42 11.44 -4.61
CA TRP A 56 1.99 11.13 -4.60
C TRP A 56 1.62 10.00 -5.57
N SER A 57 0.84 9.05 -5.07
CA SER A 57 0.24 7.96 -5.82
C SER A 57 -1.26 7.89 -5.59
N TRP A 58 -2.02 8.08 -6.66
CA TRP A 58 -3.46 7.82 -6.65
C TRP A 58 -3.78 6.35 -6.38
N TRP A 59 -2.97 5.42 -6.88
CA TRP A 59 -3.11 4.01 -6.58
C TRP A 59 -2.91 3.72 -5.08
N GLY A 60 -1.88 4.29 -4.48
CA GLY A 60 -1.67 4.19 -3.03
C GLY A 60 -2.79 4.83 -2.22
N PHE A 61 -3.31 5.98 -2.66
CA PHE A 61 -4.40 6.66 -1.96
C PHE A 61 -5.71 5.87 -2.01
N PHE A 62 -6.12 5.39 -3.19
CA PHE A 62 -7.42 4.76 -3.39
C PHE A 62 -7.46 3.26 -3.06
N TYR A 63 -6.34 2.55 -3.24
CA TYR A 63 -6.27 1.10 -3.12
C TYR A 63 -5.33 0.64 -2.00
N GLY A 64 -4.61 1.56 -1.34
CA GLY A 64 -3.91 1.33 -0.08
C GLY A 64 -3.09 0.05 0.00
N GLY A 65 -3.36 -0.77 1.02
CA GLY A 65 -2.69 -2.05 1.26
C GLY A 65 -2.87 -3.06 0.12
N ILE A 66 -4.00 -3.03 -0.60
CA ILE A 66 -4.24 -3.90 -1.76
C ILE A 66 -3.29 -3.55 -2.90
N PHE A 67 -3.05 -2.26 -3.13
CA PHE A 67 -2.06 -1.82 -4.12
C PHE A 67 -0.65 -2.29 -3.78
N LEU A 68 -0.26 -2.20 -2.51
CA LEU A 68 1.01 -2.73 -2.03
C LEU A 68 1.10 -4.25 -2.21
N TRP A 69 0.00 -4.97 -1.95
CA TRP A 69 -0.06 -6.42 -2.12
C TRP A 69 0.02 -6.86 -3.58
N TYR A 70 -0.67 -6.14 -4.47
CA TYR A 70 -0.55 -6.31 -5.92
C TYR A 70 0.90 -6.16 -6.39
N ARG A 71 1.65 -5.25 -5.75
CA ARG A 71 3.08 -5.02 -6.02
C ARG A 71 4.04 -5.87 -5.18
N LYS A 72 3.50 -6.85 -4.42
CA LYS A 72 4.27 -7.74 -3.53
C LYS A 72 5.16 -7.01 -2.52
N SER A 73 4.80 -5.78 -2.14
CA SER A 73 5.52 -5.05 -1.10
C SER A 73 5.21 -5.68 0.26
N SER A 74 6.26 -5.98 1.02
CA SER A 74 6.17 -6.52 2.38
C SER A 74 5.33 -5.65 3.34
N GLU A 75 5.34 -4.33 3.12
CA GLU A 75 4.52 -3.35 3.83
C GLU A 75 3.02 -3.65 3.76
N ALA A 76 2.55 -4.31 2.68
CA ALA A 76 1.15 -4.71 2.56
C ALA A 76 0.68 -5.55 3.77
N CYS A 77 1.53 -6.45 4.27
CA CYS A 77 1.22 -7.30 5.42
C CYS A 77 1.00 -6.47 6.70
N ILE A 78 1.84 -5.46 6.93
CA ILE A 78 1.72 -4.54 8.07
C ILE A 78 0.39 -3.80 8.00
N PHE A 79 0.01 -3.30 6.82
CA PHE A 79 -1.26 -2.60 6.66
C PHE A 79 -2.47 -3.53 6.81
N PHE A 80 -2.41 -4.77 6.32
CA PHE A 80 -3.50 -5.74 6.51
C PHE A 80 -3.67 -6.14 7.97
N THR A 81 -2.58 -6.52 8.64
CA THR A 81 -2.63 -6.92 10.05
C THR A 81 -3.10 -5.77 10.95
N SER A 82 -2.60 -4.56 10.71
CA SER A 82 -3.08 -3.36 11.41
C SER A 82 -4.57 -3.11 11.16
N SER A 83 -5.03 -3.28 9.90
CA SER A 83 -6.44 -3.08 9.57
C SER A 83 -7.35 -4.09 10.27
N LEU A 84 -6.93 -5.36 10.36
CA LEU A 84 -7.66 -6.39 11.10
C LEU A 84 -7.73 -6.08 12.59
N PHE A 85 -6.61 -5.66 13.18
CA PHE A 85 -6.57 -5.29 14.60
C PHE A 85 -7.47 -4.09 14.91
N PHE A 86 -7.39 -3.02 14.12
CA PHE A 86 -8.25 -1.85 14.28
C PHE A 86 -9.73 -2.18 14.04
N GLY A 87 -10.04 -3.01 13.05
CA GLY A 87 -11.40 -3.49 12.79
C GLY A 87 -11.97 -4.28 13.98
N PHE A 88 -11.16 -5.15 14.59
CA PHE A 88 -11.53 -5.88 15.80
C PHE A 88 -11.78 -4.95 17.00
N LEU A 89 -10.88 -4.00 17.27
CA LEU A 89 -11.07 -3.01 18.34
C LEU A 89 -12.32 -2.15 18.10
N PHE A 90 -12.58 -1.77 16.85
CA PHE A 90 -13.77 -1.03 16.47
C PHE A 90 -15.05 -1.84 16.71
N ALA A 91 -15.07 -3.12 16.36
CA ALA A 91 -16.20 -4.01 16.60
C ALA A 91 -16.47 -4.19 18.10
N LEU A 92 -15.43 -4.37 18.92
CA LEU A 92 -15.57 -4.43 20.38
C LEU A 92 -16.14 -3.12 20.95
N SER A 93 -15.68 -1.98 20.41
CA SER A 93 -16.12 -0.66 20.86
C SER A 93 -17.56 -0.37 20.48
N THR A 94 -18.05 -0.91 19.36
CA THR A 94 -19.42 -0.67 18.89
C THR A 94 -20.44 -1.66 19.46
N ALA A 95 -20.02 -2.83 19.93
CA ALA A 95 -20.91 -3.90 20.42
C ALA A 95 -21.87 -3.45 21.54
N ASN A 96 -21.41 -2.56 22.43
CA ASN A 96 -22.22 -2.04 23.56
C ASN A 96 -22.48 -0.53 23.46
N ALA A 97 -22.13 0.10 22.34
CA ALA A 97 -22.27 1.55 22.16
C ALA A 97 -23.72 1.94 21.85
N ASN A 98 -24.18 3.05 22.41
CA ASN A 98 -25.45 3.66 22.01
C ASN A 98 -25.33 4.37 20.64
N ALA A 99 -26.45 4.82 20.07
CA ALA A 99 -26.47 5.40 18.73
C ALA A 99 -25.57 6.65 18.57
N ARG A 100 -25.45 7.48 19.61
CA ARG A 100 -24.58 8.67 19.58
C ARG A 100 -23.10 8.27 19.58
N GLU A 101 -22.73 7.31 20.42
CA GLU A 101 -21.37 6.77 20.49
C GLU A 101 -20.98 6.07 19.20
N GLN A 102 -21.88 5.28 18.60
CA GLN A 102 -21.65 4.65 17.29
C GLN A 102 -21.38 5.70 16.21
N LEU A 103 -22.12 6.80 16.19
CA LEU A 103 -21.88 7.90 15.24
C LEU A 103 -20.50 8.54 15.45
N VAL A 104 -20.11 8.80 16.70
CA VAL A 104 -18.80 9.37 17.03
C VAL A 104 -17.67 8.42 16.59
N LEU A 105 -17.79 7.13 16.91
CA LEU A 105 -16.84 6.10 16.50
C LEU A 105 -16.75 6.00 14.97
N PHE A 106 -17.89 6.05 14.28
CA PHE A 106 -17.93 6.03 12.82
C PHE A 106 -17.18 7.21 12.18
N VAL A 107 -17.45 8.44 12.65
CA VAL A 107 -16.74 9.64 12.17
C VAL A 107 -15.24 9.55 12.48
N PHE A 108 -14.88 9.10 13.67
CA PHE A 108 -13.49 8.86 14.03
C PHE A 108 -12.82 7.82 13.11
N GLY A 109 -13.53 6.73 12.80
CA GLY A 109 -13.10 5.72 11.84
C GLY A 109 -12.83 6.32 10.46
N ILE A 110 -13.70 7.20 9.96
CA ILE A 110 -13.49 7.93 8.69
C ILE A 110 -12.22 8.79 8.75
N CYS A 111 -12.01 9.54 9.83
CA CYS A 111 -10.83 10.38 9.96
C CYS A 111 -9.53 9.57 9.94
N VAL A 112 -9.46 8.49 10.73
CA VAL A 112 -8.28 7.59 10.76
C VAL A 112 -8.03 6.96 9.39
N SER A 113 -9.11 6.53 8.74
CA SER A 113 -9.10 5.95 7.41
C SER A 113 -8.52 6.91 6.35
N LEU A 114 -8.92 8.18 6.38
CA LEU A 114 -8.39 9.22 5.48
C LEU A 114 -6.92 9.53 5.77
N LEU A 115 -6.49 9.50 7.04
CA LEU A 115 -5.09 9.69 7.39
C LEU A 115 -4.21 8.56 6.85
N ILE A 116 -4.67 7.30 6.95
CA ILE A 116 -3.97 6.14 6.38
C ILE A 116 -3.92 6.22 4.85
N ALA A 117 -5.05 6.53 4.20
CA ALA A 117 -5.10 6.72 2.75
C ALA A 117 -4.15 7.83 2.28
N ASN A 118 -4.10 8.97 2.99
CA ASN A 118 -3.17 10.06 2.71
C ASN A 118 -1.71 9.64 2.89
N HIS A 119 -1.40 8.86 3.93
CA HIS A 119 -0.07 8.30 4.14
C HIS A 119 0.35 7.36 3.00
N LEU A 120 -0.53 6.43 2.62
CA LEU A 120 -0.28 5.50 1.52
C LEU A 120 -0.20 6.21 0.16
N GLY A 121 -1.01 7.25 -0.03
CA GLY A 121 -0.91 8.15 -1.18
C GLY A 121 0.46 8.81 -1.26
N LYS A 122 1.04 9.22 -0.13
CA LYS A 122 2.34 9.89 -0.06
C LYS A 122 3.55 8.97 -0.21
N TYR A 123 3.45 7.72 0.26
CA TYR A 123 4.63 6.86 0.46
C TYR A 123 4.59 5.50 -0.24
N SER A 124 3.47 5.09 -0.84
CA SER A 124 3.35 3.77 -1.49
C SER A 124 4.41 3.53 -2.58
N LYS A 125 4.74 4.54 -3.40
CA LYS A 125 5.80 4.38 -4.41
C LYS A 125 7.15 4.12 -3.78
N PHE A 126 7.46 4.81 -2.67
CA PHE A 126 8.70 4.61 -1.94
C PHE A 126 8.79 3.17 -1.42
N TYR A 127 7.72 2.64 -0.83
CA TYR A 127 7.68 1.24 -0.36
C TYR A 127 7.89 0.22 -1.49
N ILE A 128 7.36 0.50 -2.68
CA ILE A 128 7.57 -0.35 -3.85
C ILE A 128 9.02 -0.25 -4.36
N ILE A 129 9.63 0.94 -4.31
CA ILE A 129 11.04 1.13 -4.66
C ILE A 129 11.96 0.45 -3.65
N GLU A 130 11.65 0.52 -2.36
CA GLU A 130 12.42 -0.16 -1.32
C GLU A 130 12.42 -1.68 -1.55
N GLU A 131 11.25 -2.25 -1.88
CA GLU A 131 11.12 -3.67 -2.25
C GLU A 131 11.89 -4.01 -3.54
N PHE A 132 11.82 -3.16 -4.58
CA PHE A 132 12.63 -3.32 -5.79
C PHE A 132 14.12 -3.36 -5.46
N ILE A 133 14.60 -2.46 -4.62
CA ILE A 133 16.02 -2.36 -4.28
C ILE A 133 16.46 -3.54 -3.42
N TYR A 134 15.61 -3.99 -2.48
CA TYR A 134 15.84 -5.24 -1.78
C TYR A 134 15.99 -6.42 -2.75
N ASN A 135 15.12 -6.53 -3.74
CA ASN A 135 15.17 -7.61 -4.75
C ASN A 135 16.34 -7.46 -5.72
N LEU A 136 16.75 -6.24 -6.07
CA LEU A 136 17.93 -5.96 -6.88
C LEU A 136 19.22 -6.44 -6.19
N LYS A 137 19.33 -6.20 -4.88
CA LYS A 137 20.45 -6.72 -4.08
C LYS A 137 20.42 -8.24 -4.01
N ARG A 138 19.24 -8.80 -3.77
CA ARG A 138 19.04 -10.24 -3.68
C ARG A 138 19.34 -10.96 -5.00
N SER A 139 19.10 -10.31 -6.13
CA SER A 139 19.42 -10.87 -7.44
C SER A 139 20.91 -10.79 -7.79
N ASN A 140 21.68 -9.90 -7.13
CA ASN A 140 23.13 -9.77 -7.29
C ASN A 140 23.59 -9.70 -8.76
N GLY A 141 22.85 -8.96 -9.59
CA GLY A 141 23.14 -8.82 -11.03
C GLY A 141 22.50 -9.86 -11.95
N ASP A 142 21.84 -10.89 -11.42
CA ASP A 142 21.05 -11.84 -12.22
C ASP A 142 19.71 -11.20 -12.63
N ASP A 143 19.60 -10.87 -13.91
CA ASP A 143 18.40 -10.24 -14.48
C ASP A 143 17.23 -11.21 -14.63
N ALA A 144 17.49 -12.50 -14.83
CA ALA A 144 16.43 -13.50 -14.89
C ALA A 144 15.78 -13.65 -13.51
N LEU A 145 16.59 -13.71 -12.46
CA LEU A 145 16.11 -13.75 -11.09
C LEU A 145 15.37 -12.46 -10.72
N LEU A 146 15.89 -11.28 -11.08
CA LEU A 146 15.23 -10.00 -10.85
C LEU A 146 13.83 -9.94 -11.50
N ALA A 147 13.70 -10.47 -12.72
CA ALA A 147 12.42 -10.51 -13.44
C ALA A 147 11.36 -11.38 -12.74
N THR A 148 11.75 -12.40 -11.97
CA THR A 148 10.79 -13.23 -11.21
C THR A 148 10.22 -12.49 -10.00
N TYR A 149 11.02 -11.61 -9.36
CA TYR A 149 10.57 -10.86 -8.19
C TYR A 149 9.57 -9.77 -8.52
N GLY A 150 9.69 -9.12 -9.68
CA GLY A 150 8.84 -8.00 -10.07
C GLY A 150 7.46 -8.39 -10.65
N GLU A 151 7.14 -9.68 -10.64
CA GLU A 151 5.79 -10.16 -10.99
C GLU A 151 4.73 -9.61 -10.05
N THR A 152 3.59 -9.25 -10.62
CA THR A 152 2.45 -8.72 -9.85
C THR A 152 1.56 -9.84 -9.32
N ASN A 153 0.96 -9.63 -8.16
CA ASN A 153 -0.06 -10.53 -7.64
C ASN A 153 -1.44 -10.19 -8.24
N THR A 154 -1.81 -10.85 -9.35
CA THR A 154 -3.10 -10.61 -10.03
C THR A 154 -4.30 -10.93 -9.14
N PHE A 155 -4.20 -11.89 -8.22
CA PHE A 155 -5.26 -12.16 -7.25
C PHE A 155 -5.55 -10.97 -6.36
N ALA A 156 -4.52 -10.24 -5.92
CA ALA A 156 -4.70 -9.02 -5.13
C ALA A 156 -5.45 -7.94 -5.93
N LEU A 157 -5.22 -7.85 -7.25
CA LEU A 157 -5.96 -6.92 -8.12
C LEU A 157 -7.42 -7.34 -8.28
N ILE A 158 -7.70 -8.62 -8.54
CA ILE A 158 -9.07 -9.15 -8.68
C ILE A 158 -9.83 -8.97 -7.36
N PHE A 159 -9.21 -9.36 -6.23
CA PHE A 159 -9.76 -9.13 -4.91
C PHE A 159 -10.03 -7.64 -4.69
N GLY A 160 -9.05 -6.79 -5.03
CA GLY A 160 -9.18 -5.34 -5.01
C GLY A 160 -10.37 -4.83 -5.80
N VAL A 161 -10.56 -5.26 -7.05
CA VAL A 161 -11.62 -4.80 -7.96
C VAL A 161 -12.99 -5.40 -7.64
N ILE A 162 -13.09 -6.57 -7.01
CA ILE A 162 -14.37 -7.12 -6.54
C ILE A 162 -14.80 -6.45 -5.24
N VAL A 163 -13.83 -6.18 -4.37
CA VAL A 163 -14.08 -5.58 -3.06
C VAL A 163 -14.20 -4.05 -3.15
N SER A 164 -13.60 -3.42 -4.18
CA SER A 164 -13.59 -1.97 -4.46
C SER A 164 -14.95 -1.33 -4.78
N PRO A 165 -15.85 -1.92 -5.58
CA PRO A 165 -17.17 -1.35 -5.87
C PRO A 165 -18.07 -1.31 -4.64
N VAL A 166 -17.78 -2.15 -3.65
CA VAL A 166 -18.39 -2.08 -2.32
C VAL A 166 -17.65 -1.07 -1.42
N LEU A 167 -16.40 -0.73 -1.76
CA LEU A 167 -15.43 -0.01 -0.91
C LEU A 167 -14.40 0.82 -1.69
N ILE A 168 -14.72 2.02 -2.18
CA ILE A 168 -13.70 3.06 -2.50
C ILE A 168 -14.24 4.44 -2.11
N PRO A 169 -13.42 5.32 -1.51
CA PRO A 169 -11.95 5.32 -1.58
C PRO A 169 -11.19 4.99 -0.30
N GLY A 170 -10.22 4.06 -0.43
CA GLY A 170 -8.88 4.04 0.20
C GLY A 170 -8.75 3.95 1.71
N GLY A 171 -9.56 4.72 2.43
CA GLY A 171 -9.74 4.61 3.86
C GLY A 171 -10.87 3.65 4.24
N ILE A 172 -11.82 3.40 3.33
CA ILE A 172 -13.05 2.64 3.66
C ILE A 172 -12.81 1.12 3.77
N PHE A 173 -11.60 0.61 3.60
CA PHE A 173 -11.34 -0.80 4.00
C PHE A 173 -11.42 -1.00 5.52
N LEU A 174 -11.25 0.09 6.30
CA LEU A 174 -11.57 0.12 7.73
C LEU A 174 -13.05 0.44 7.99
N LEU A 175 -13.82 0.82 6.97
CA LEU A 175 -15.23 1.22 7.07
C LEU A 175 -16.23 0.23 6.44
N SER A 176 -15.77 -0.80 5.71
CA SER A 176 -16.59 -1.96 5.30
C SER A 176 -17.19 -2.68 6.49
N PHE A 177 -16.42 -2.76 7.58
CA PHE A 177 -16.87 -3.42 8.80
C PHE A 177 -17.99 -2.66 9.51
N PRO A 178 -17.93 -1.32 9.70
CA PRO A 178 -19.07 -0.58 10.21
C PRO A 178 -20.30 -0.67 9.32
N PHE A 179 -20.19 -0.77 7.99
CA PHE A 179 -21.40 -0.94 7.16
C PHE A 179 -22.08 -2.30 7.41
N LEU A 180 -21.31 -3.38 7.51
CA LEU A 180 -21.85 -4.72 7.81
C LEU A 180 -22.36 -4.84 9.27
N VAL A 181 -21.72 -4.14 10.22
CA VAL A 181 -22.18 -4.07 11.62
C VAL A 181 -23.40 -3.17 11.78
N ILE A 182 -23.49 -2.04 11.07
CA ILE A 182 -24.69 -1.20 11.04
C ILE A 182 -25.84 -1.97 10.38
N LEU A 183 -25.59 -2.67 9.27
CA LEU A 183 -26.59 -3.52 8.63
C LEU A 183 -27.04 -4.64 9.57
N SER A 184 -26.13 -5.31 10.29
CA SER A 184 -26.50 -6.37 11.24
C SER A 184 -27.28 -5.83 12.45
N VAL A 185 -26.95 -4.65 12.96
CA VAL A 185 -27.67 -3.98 14.06
C VAL A 185 -29.05 -3.48 13.61
N ILE A 186 -29.17 -2.93 12.40
CA ILE A 186 -30.46 -2.54 11.81
C ILE A 186 -31.34 -3.78 11.60
N ILE A 187 -30.80 -4.86 11.05
CA ILE A 187 -31.52 -6.13 10.87
C ILE A 187 -31.97 -6.69 12.24
N GLN A 188 -31.11 -6.67 13.26
CA GLN A 188 -31.49 -7.11 14.61
C GLN A 188 -32.62 -6.28 15.20
N ARG A 189 -32.57 -4.94 15.08
CA ARG A 189 -33.63 -4.07 15.60
C ARG A 189 -34.97 -4.25 14.89
N LEU A 190 -34.94 -4.46 13.57
CA LEU A 190 -36.14 -4.75 12.78
C LEU A 190 -36.72 -6.14 13.07
N ALA A 191 -35.89 -7.10 13.47
CA ALA A 191 -36.35 -8.46 13.84
C ALA A 191 -36.98 -8.52 15.24
N THR A 192 -36.73 -7.52 16.10
CA THR A 192 -37.25 -7.44 17.48
C THR A 192 -38.42 -6.47 17.67
N SER A 193 -38.84 -5.77 16.61
CA SER A 193 -40.01 -4.87 16.56
C SER A 193 -41.18 -5.51 15.83
#